data_AF-A3RG73-F1
#
_entry.id   AF-A3RG73-F1
#
_cell.length_a   1.000
_cell.length_b   1.000
_cell.length_c   1.000
_cell.angle_alpha   90.00
_cell.angle_beta   90.00
_cell.angle_gamma   90.00
#
_symmetry.space_group_name_H-M   'P 1'
#
loop_
_entity.id
_entity.type
_entity.pdbx_description
1 polymer ?
#
loop_
_entity_poly.entity_id
_entity_poly.type
_entity_poly.pdbx_seq_one_letter_code
_entity_poly.pdbx_strand_id
1 'polypeptide(L)'
;LQVTVEAGMKLTDLNEELASLGLALSNIGAVSDVSVAGVIGTGTHNTGIKHGILATQVVSLTLMTAAGEVLECSESVNREIFQAARLHLGALGVVLTVTIQCVPAFHIELQQFPQTLTEVLNDLDSHLHRSEYFRF
;
A
#
# COMPACT_ATOMS: atom_id res chain seq x y z
N LEU A 1 -9.73 -11.24 -4.18
CA LEU A 1 -9.86 -10.84 -2.78
C LEU A 1 -9.67 -9.34 -2.73
N GLN A 2 -10.75 -8.57 -2.62
CA GLN A 2 -10.71 -7.10 -2.64
C GLN A 2 -11.56 -6.57 -1.50
N VAL A 3 -11.18 -5.43 -0.92
CA VAL A 3 -11.96 -4.72 0.09
C VAL A 3 -12.10 -3.25 -0.28
N THR A 4 -13.27 -2.69 -0.02
CA THR A 4 -13.53 -1.26 -0.16
C THR A 4 -13.64 -0.65 1.22
N VAL A 5 -12.87 0.41 1.48
CA VAL A 5 -12.89 1.12 2.77
C VAL A 5 -12.99 2.61 2.58
N GLU A 6 -13.46 3.30 3.61
CA GLU A 6 -13.38 4.77 3.67
C GLU A 6 -11.91 5.19 3.70
N ALA A 7 -11.57 6.21 2.92
CA ALA A 7 -10.17 6.59 2.73
C ALA A 7 -9.53 7.19 4.00
N GLY A 8 -10.35 7.58 4.98
CA GLY A 8 -9.91 8.04 6.31
C GLY A 8 -9.53 6.92 7.27
N MET A 9 -9.92 5.66 7.00
CA MET A 9 -9.62 4.51 7.86
C MET A 9 -8.11 4.39 8.07
N LYS A 10 -7.67 4.12 9.31
CA LYS A 10 -6.26 3.90 9.62
C LYS A 10 -5.82 2.53 9.12
N LEU A 11 -4.55 2.41 8.72
CA LEU A 11 -4.01 1.11 8.34
C LEU A 11 -4.06 0.10 9.49
N THR A 12 -3.90 0.53 10.75
CA THR A 12 -4.07 -0.34 11.91
C THR A 12 -5.44 -1.02 11.91
N ASP A 13 -6.52 -0.23 11.82
CA ASP A 13 -7.90 -0.74 11.83
C ASP A 13 -8.15 -1.63 10.60
N LEU A 14 -7.68 -1.22 9.42
CA LEU A 14 -7.79 -2.01 8.20
C LEU A 14 -7.15 -3.40 8.35
N ASN A 15 -5.97 -3.50 8.98
CA ASN A 15 -5.32 -4.79 9.16
C ASN A 15 -6.08 -5.71 10.11
N GLU A 16 -6.67 -5.17 11.18
CA GLU A 16 -7.48 -5.95 12.12
C GLU A 16 -8.72 -6.52 11.43
N GLU A 17 -9.41 -5.69 10.63
CA GLU A 17 -10.56 -6.11 9.83
C GLU A 17 -10.15 -7.16 8.80
N LEU A 18 -9.05 -6.95 8.07
CA LEU A 18 -8.54 -7.93 7.11
C LEU A 18 -8.19 -9.26 7.78
N ALA A 19 -7.54 -9.24 8.94
CA ALA A 19 -7.20 -10.44 9.69
C ALA A 19 -8.46 -11.23 10.09
N SER A 20 -9.53 -10.55 10.49
CA SER A 20 -10.83 -11.19 10.81
C SER A 20 -11.46 -11.90 9.61
N LEU A 21 -11.16 -11.42 8.40
CA LEU A 21 -11.61 -11.97 7.12
C LEU A 21 -10.64 -13.02 6.55
N GLY A 22 -9.54 -13.35 7.24
CA GLY A 22 -8.50 -14.23 6.71
C GLY A 22 -7.76 -13.64 5.52
N LEU A 23 -7.66 -12.30 5.45
CA LEU A 23 -7.00 -11.53 4.41
C LEU A 23 -5.81 -10.74 4.97
N ALA A 24 -4.94 -10.29 4.06
CA ALA A 24 -3.86 -9.36 4.36
C ALA A 24 -3.57 -8.45 3.16
N LEU A 25 -2.88 -7.33 3.41
CA LEU A 25 -2.19 -6.58 2.37
C LEU A 25 -0.92 -7.32 1.97
N SER A 26 -0.58 -7.32 0.68
CA SER A 26 0.60 -8.03 0.16
C SER A 26 1.92 -7.40 0.61
N ASN A 27 1.89 -6.11 0.92
CA ASN A 27 3.01 -5.37 1.49
C ASN A 27 2.44 -4.21 2.30
N ILE A 28 3.06 -3.87 3.43
CA ILE A 28 2.58 -2.83 4.35
C ILE A 28 3.71 -1.89 4.78
N GLY A 29 3.45 -0.59 4.91
CA GLY A 29 4.41 0.37 5.45
C GLY A 29 4.78 0.11 6.93
N ALA A 30 5.90 0.69 7.38
CA ALA A 30 6.36 0.53 8.77
C ALA A 30 5.50 1.31 9.81
N VAL A 31 4.74 2.30 9.37
CA VAL A 31 3.85 3.12 10.22
C VAL A 31 2.41 2.79 9.86
N SER A 32 1.61 2.39 10.85
CA SER A 32 0.21 1.99 10.65
C SER A 32 -0.81 3.03 11.10
N ASP A 33 -0.40 4.06 11.83
CA ASP A 33 -1.28 5.16 12.30
C ASP A 33 -1.51 6.26 11.24
N VAL A 34 -1.63 5.84 9.98
CA VAL A 34 -1.79 6.68 8.80
C VAL A 34 -3.03 6.23 8.06
N SER A 35 -3.77 7.19 7.47
CA SER A 35 -5.00 6.85 6.75
C SER A 35 -4.71 6.18 5.42
N VAL A 36 -5.66 5.39 4.92
CA VAL A 36 -5.59 4.74 3.60
C VAL A 36 -5.32 5.75 2.48
N ALA A 37 -6.00 6.90 2.47
CA ALA A 37 -5.73 7.98 1.52
C ALA A 37 -4.30 8.52 1.65
N GLY A 38 -3.81 8.70 2.88
CA GLY A 38 -2.48 9.24 3.13
C GLY A 38 -1.37 8.34 2.60
N VAL A 39 -1.49 7.02 2.82
CA VAL A 39 -0.45 6.06 2.40
C VAL A 39 -0.38 5.88 0.90
N ILE A 40 -1.52 5.85 0.20
CA ILE A 40 -1.50 5.80 -1.27
C ILE A 40 -1.03 7.14 -1.82
N GLY A 41 -1.55 8.24 -1.28
CA GLY A 41 -1.30 9.60 -1.78
C GLY A 41 0.15 10.04 -1.71
N THR A 42 0.94 9.47 -0.79
CA THR A 42 2.36 9.78 -0.60
C THR A 42 3.31 8.75 -1.22
N GLY A 43 2.79 7.70 -1.86
CA GLY A 43 3.61 6.62 -2.39
C GLY A 43 4.29 5.78 -1.30
N THR A 44 3.62 5.58 -0.17
CA THR A 44 4.11 4.74 0.92
C THR A 44 4.40 3.33 0.40
N HIS A 45 5.56 2.81 0.78
CA HIS A 45 6.04 1.50 0.40
C HIS A 45 6.77 0.85 1.56
N ASN A 46 7.12 -0.41 1.35
CA ASN A 46 8.03 -1.15 2.20
C ASN A 46 8.93 -1.98 1.29
N THR A 47 9.69 -2.91 1.85
CA THR A 47 10.72 -3.63 1.13
C THR A 47 10.17 -4.79 0.32
N GLY A 48 11.05 -5.46 -0.42
CA GLY A 48 10.74 -6.61 -1.26
C GLY A 48 10.76 -6.28 -2.75
N ILE A 49 11.71 -6.87 -3.47
CA ILE A 49 11.99 -6.56 -4.88
C ILE A 49 10.84 -6.93 -5.84
N LYS A 50 9.90 -7.77 -5.39
CA LYS A 50 8.71 -8.19 -6.16
C LYS A 50 7.47 -7.34 -5.84
N HIS A 51 7.57 -6.43 -4.88
CA HIS A 51 6.44 -5.68 -4.36
C HIS A 51 6.48 -4.24 -4.86
N GLY A 52 5.33 -3.72 -5.27
CA GLY A 52 5.16 -2.30 -5.55
C GLY A 52 4.90 -1.48 -4.29
N ILE A 53 4.75 -0.17 -4.46
CA ILE A 53 4.24 0.73 -3.43
C ILE A 53 2.76 0.41 -3.12
N LEU A 54 2.21 0.85 -1.98
CA LEU A 54 0.81 0.56 -1.62
C LEU A 54 -0.19 1.00 -2.69
N ALA A 55 0.09 2.11 -3.37
CA ALA A 55 -0.73 2.61 -4.46
C ALA A 55 -0.89 1.60 -5.63
N THR A 56 0.07 0.68 -5.84
CA THR A 56 -0.04 -0.34 -6.89
C THR A 56 -1.12 -1.38 -6.57
N GLN A 57 -1.49 -1.54 -5.30
CA GLN A 57 -2.53 -2.46 -4.84
C GLN A 57 -3.95 -1.85 -4.96
N VAL A 58 -4.05 -0.55 -5.25
CA VAL A 58 -5.34 0.13 -5.47
C VAL A 58 -5.95 -0.30 -6.80
N VAL A 59 -7.19 -0.80 -6.75
CA VAL A 59 -8.00 -1.26 -7.90
C VAL A 59 -8.95 -0.16 -8.39
N SER A 60 -9.51 0.61 -7.46
CA SER A 60 -10.37 1.76 -7.74
C SER A 60 -10.37 2.74 -6.58
N LEU A 61 -10.85 3.96 -6.80
CA LEU A 61 -11.10 4.95 -5.76
C LEU A 61 -12.23 5.89 -6.17
N THR A 62 -12.83 6.54 -5.18
CA THR A 62 -13.77 7.65 -5.40
C THR A 62 -13.09 8.95 -5.00
N LEU A 63 -13.08 9.94 -5.89
CA LEU A 63 -12.43 11.24 -5.70
C LEU A 63 -13.48 12.36 -5.76
N MET A 64 -13.49 13.24 -4.76
CA MET A 64 -14.24 14.50 -4.81
C MET A 64 -13.30 15.64 -5.24
N THR A 65 -13.63 16.31 -6.35
CA THR A 65 -12.86 17.43 -6.88
C THR A 65 -13.15 18.73 -6.12
N ALA A 66 -12.36 19.78 -6.38
CA ALA A 66 -12.59 21.11 -5.81
C ALA A 66 -13.93 21.75 -6.23
N ALA A 67 -14.54 21.29 -7.32
CA ALA A 67 -15.86 21.73 -7.77
C ALA A 67 -17.01 21.01 -7.03
N GLY A 68 -16.70 20.05 -6.16
CA GLY A 68 -17.69 19.19 -5.49
C GLY A 68 -18.18 18.03 -6.36
N GLU A 69 -17.60 17.82 -7.54
CA GLU A 69 -17.90 16.67 -8.38
C GLU A 69 -17.30 15.40 -7.79
N VAL A 70 -18.06 14.31 -7.78
CA VAL A 70 -17.62 13.00 -7.30
C VAL A 70 -17.37 12.08 -8.48
N LEU A 71 -16.13 11.61 -8.61
CA LEU A 71 -15.64 10.80 -9.70
C LEU A 71 -15.26 9.41 -9.19
N GLU A 72 -15.84 8.38 -9.80
CA GLU A 72 -15.32 7.02 -9.68
C GLU A 72 -14.15 6.82 -10.64
N CYS A 73 -13.05 6.25 -10.14
CA CYS A 73 -11.81 6.12 -10.88
C CYS A 73 -11.27 4.68 -10.76
N SER A 74 -10.95 4.06 -11.89
CA SER A 74 -10.36 2.72 -12.00
C SER A 74 -9.58 2.59 -13.31
N GLU A 75 -9.02 1.41 -13.62
CA GLU A 75 -8.41 1.16 -14.94
C GLU A 75 -9.42 1.27 -16.10
N SER A 76 -10.72 1.07 -15.86
CA SER A 76 -11.76 1.10 -16.88
C SER A 76 -12.61 2.38 -16.87
N VAL A 77 -12.55 3.19 -15.81
CA VAL A 77 -13.35 4.42 -15.65
C VAL A 77 -12.43 5.56 -15.22
N ASN A 78 -12.47 6.71 -15.92
CA ASN A 78 -11.63 7.87 -15.62
C ASN A 78 -10.13 7.52 -15.45
N ARG A 79 -9.61 6.65 -16.33
CA ARG A 79 -8.30 6.01 -16.18
C ARG A 79 -7.14 6.97 -15.93
N GLU A 80 -7.09 8.11 -16.63
CA GLU A 80 -6.03 9.10 -16.44
C GLU A 80 -6.08 9.73 -15.04
N ILE A 81 -7.29 10.04 -14.56
CA ILE A 81 -7.54 10.53 -13.20
C ILE A 81 -7.19 9.44 -12.20
N PHE A 82 -7.54 8.17 -12.45
CA PHE A 82 -7.18 7.05 -11.61
C PHE A 82 -5.67 6.93 -11.42
N GLN A 83 -4.88 6.96 -12.50
CA GLN A 83 -3.41 6.87 -12.39
C GLN A 83 -2.84 8.03 -11.56
N ALA A 84 -3.34 9.25 -11.75
CA ALA A 84 -2.92 10.40 -10.98
C ALA A 84 -3.38 10.34 -9.50
N ALA A 85 -4.61 9.88 -9.26
CA ALA A 85 -5.24 9.87 -7.95
C ALA A 85 -4.67 8.79 -7.01
N ARG A 86 -4.07 7.72 -7.54
CA ARG A 86 -3.40 6.69 -6.73
C ARG A 86 -2.16 7.20 -5.99
N LEU A 87 -1.56 8.30 -6.45
CA LEU A 87 -0.44 8.99 -5.80
C LEU A 87 -0.65 10.50 -5.96
N HIS A 88 -1.61 11.03 -5.21
CA HIS A 88 -2.17 12.36 -5.43
C HIS A 88 -1.49 13.50 -4.66
N LEU A 89 -0.63 13.21 -3.67
CA LEU A 89 0.01 14.19 -2.77
C LEU A 89 -0.97 15.21 -2.13
N GLY A 90 -2.25 14.88 -2.03
CA GLY A 90 -3.31 15.78 -1.56
C GLY A 90 -3.76 16.85 -2.56
N ALA A 91 -3.25 16.86 -3.79
CA ALA A 91 -3.44 17.98 -4.74
C ALA A 91 -4.66 17.84 -5.67
N LEU A 92 -5.20 16.64 -5.85
CA LEU A 92 -6.23 16.36 -6.87
C LEU A 92 -7.67 16.44 -6.34
N GLY A 93 -7.84 16.59 -5.03
CA GLY A 93 -9.13 16.55 -4.34
C GLY A 93 -9.09 15.66 -3.10
N VAL A 94 -10.27 15.30 -2.61
CA VAL A 94 -10.45 14.44 -1.43
C VAL A 94 -10.80 13.03 -1.89
N VAL A 95 -9.96 12.05 -1.56
CA VAL A 95 -10.30 10.64 -1.78
C VAL A 95 -11.32 10.22 -0.72
N LEU A 96 -12.46 9.68 -1.15
CA LEU A 96 -13.57 9.30 -0.27
C LEU A 96 -13.48 7.82 0.12
N THR A 97 -13.28 6.94 -0.86
CA THR A 97 -13.18 5.48 -0.66
C THR A 97 -12.09 4.90 -1.54
N VAL A 98 -11.56 3.74 -1.13
CA VAL A 98 -10.51 3.02 -1.86
C VAL A 98 -10.81 1.53 -1.96
N THR A 99 -10.81 1.07 -3.21
CA THR A 99 -10.61 -0.27 -3.77
C THR A 99 -9.26 -0.93 -3.51
N ILE A 100 -9.02 -1.84 -2.57
CA ILE A 100 -7.69 -2.45 -2.39
C ILE A 100 -7.69 -3.94 -2.73
N GLN A 101 -6.71 -4.38 -3.52
CA GLN A 101 -6.42 -5.78 -3.76
C GLN A 101 -5.70 -6.40 -2.56
N CYS A 102 -6.28 -7.47 -2.01
CA CYS A 102 -5.75 -8.22 -0.88
C CYS A 102 -5.21 -9.59 -1.32
N VAL A 103 -4.51 -10.24 -0.39
CA VAL A 103 -4.05 -11.63 -0.47
C VAL A 103 -4.63 -12.44 0.69
N PRO A 104 -4.63 -13.78 0.65
CA PRO A 104 -4.92 -14.60 1.83
C PRO A 104 -3.98 -14.23 2.98
N ALA A 105 -4.46 -14.28 4.22
CA ALA A 105 -3.65 -14.03 5.40
C ALA A 105 -2.44 -14.97 5.47
N PHE A 106 -1.31 -14.45 5.91
CA PHE A 106 -0.04 -15.16 6.03
C PHE A 106 0.73 -14.70 7.27
N HIS A 107 1.74 -15.47 7.66
CA HIS A 107 2.63 -15.13 8.78
C HIS A 107 4.00 -14.74 8.26
N ILE A 108 4.64 -13.77 8.92
CA ILE A 108 5.99 -13.31 8.61
C ILE A 108 6.91 -13.69 9.77
N GLU A 109 8.01 -14.36 9.47
CA GLU A 109 9.12 -14.53 10.42
C GLU A 109 10.10 -13.37 10.27
N LEU A 110 10.37 -12.64 11.36
CA LEU A 110 11.33 -11.54 11.38
C LEU A 110 12.66 -12.02 11.97
N GLN A 111 13.74 -11.89 11.19
CA GLN A 111 15.11 -12.08 11.66
C GLN A 111 15.86 -10.75 11.62
N GLN A 112 16.46 -10.36 12.74
CA GLN A 112 17.19 -9.09 12.87
C GLN A 112 18.50 -9.32 13.63
N PHE A 113 19.61 -8.88 13.06
CA PHE A 113 20.96 -9.02 13.62
C PHE A 113 21.89 -7.92 13.07
N PRO A 114 22.95 -7.52 13.80
CA PRO A 114 23.88 -6.50 13.35
C PRO A 114 24.85 -7.03 12.29
N GLN A 115 25.16 -6.22 11.28
CA GLN A 115 26.22 -6.44 10.28
C GLN A 115 26.83 -5.10 9.87
N THR A 116 28.05 -5.11 9.32
CA THR A 116 28.63 -3.92 8.70
C THR A 116 27.97 -3.66 7.34
N LEU A 117 27.94 -2.40 6.92
CA LEU A 117 27.43 -2.03 5.59
C LEU A 117 28.17 -2.78 4.47
N THR A 118 29.50 -2.96 4.60
CA THR A 118 30.31 -3.68 3.61
C THR A 118 29.90 -5.14 3.47
N GLU A 119 29.67 -5.85 4.59
CA GLU A 119 29.20 -7.23 4.54
C GLU A 119 27.84 -7.34 3.86
N VAL A 120 26.88 -6.48 4.21
CA VAL A 120 25.54 -6.51 3.60
C VAL A 120 25.60 -6.23 2.10
N LEU A 121 26.41 -5.25 1.66
CA LEU A 121 26.53 -4.92 0.25
C LEU A 121 27.23 -6.02 -0.57
N ASN A 122 28.21 -6.73 0.03
CA ASN A 122 28.87 -7.86 -0.63
C ASN A 122 27.91 -9.03 -0.88
N ASP A 123 26.95 -9.25 0.02
CA ASP A 123 25.97 -10.34 -0.05
C ASP A 123 24.56 -9.88 -0.47
N LEU A 124 24.42 -8.66 -1.02
CA LEU A 124 23.12 -8.00 -1.24
C LEU A 124 22.17 -8.84 -2.09
N ASP A 125 22.63 -9.39 -3.22
CA ASP A 125 21.78 -10.21 -4.10
C ASP A 125 21.25 -11.46 -3.39
N SER A 126 22.09 -12.10 -2.56
CA SER A 126 21.69 -13.25 -1.75
C SER A 126 20.60 -12.85 -0.76
N HIS A 127 20.75 -11.71 -0.08
CA HIS A 127 19.75 -11.18 0.84
C HIS A 127 18.41 -10.86 0.14
N LEU A 128 18.45 -10.23 -1.03
CA LEU A 128 17.26 -9.85 -1.80
C LEU A 128 16.48 -11.06 -2.36
N HIS A 129 17.15 -12.20 -2.57
CA HIS A 129 16.52 -13.41 -3.12
C HIS A 129 16.12 -14.46 -2.08
N ARG A 130 16.76 -14.46 -0.90
CA ARG A 130 16.46 -15.42 0.18
C ARG A 130 15.27 -15.00 1.05
N SER A 131 14.96 -13.71 1.08
CA SER A 131 13.86 -13.15 1.86
C SER A 131 12.89 -12.42 0.93
N GLU A 132 11.59 -12.56 1.21
CA GLU A 132 10.57 -11.82 0.45
C GLU A 132 10.65 -10.30 0.73
N TYR A 133 11.02 -9.95 1.96
CA TYR A 133 11.23 -8.59 2.43
C TYR A 133 12.63 -8.47 3.02
N PHE A 134 13.41 -7.44 2.62
CA PHE A 134 14.77 -7.23 3.11
C PHE A 134 15.06 -5.75 3.33
N ARG A 135 15.66 -5.40 4.47
CA ARG A 135 16.05 -4.03 4.88
C ARG A 135 17.33 -4.10 5.70
N PHE A 136 18.22 -3.13 5.53
CA PHE A 136 19.47 -2.96 6.28
C PHE A 136 19.78 -1.49 6.51
#